data_AF-A0A5C3R393-F1
#
_entry.id   AF-A0A5C3R393-F1
#
_cell.length_a   1.000
_cell.length_b   1.000
_cell.length_c   1.000
_cell.angle_alpha   90.00
_cell.angle_beta   90.00
_cell.angle_gamma   90.00
#
_symmetry.space_group_name_H-M   'P 1'
#
loop_
_entity.id
_entity.type
_entity.pdbx_description
1 polymer ?
#
loop_
_entity_poly.entity_id
_entity_poly.type
_entity_poly.pdbx_seq_one_letter_code
_entity_poly.pdbx_strand_id
1 'polypeptide(L)'
;MEDRFNRKFGYPWVFLNDEPFTDEFKRRVRILTDAPLHFGLIPATHWYQPDWIDEKKATESRRRMKQKGIIYADSVSYRNMCRYNSGFFYHHELLKPYRYYWRVEPDVKFFCDLDYDPFKFMEENNKVYSFTISLLEWEATISTLWKAVTEFTTANPQYLAEDNALGFISDNGGVKYNLCHFWSNFEIADMELWRSEAYEEFFMHLESKGGFYYERWGDAPIHSIAAALFARKDQLHFFSDIGYKHEWFQHCPKGKEWERGKCSCDPEDTFDFRKNSCLKRFNALFESSP
;
A
#
# COMPACT_ATOMS: atom_id res chain seq x y z
N MET A 1 0.11 7.98 16.22
CA MET A 1 -0.19 8.98 15.18
C MET A 1 -0.43 10.36 15.80
N GLU A 2 -1.50 10.56 16.56
CA GLU A 2 -1.81 11.85 17.20
C GLU A 2 -0.66 12.40 18.06
N ASP A 3 -0.12 11.58 18.97
CA ASP A 3 0.98 12.01 19.87
C ASP A 3 2.30 12.31 19.14
N ARG A 4 2.51 11.70 17.97
CA ARG A 4 3.77 11.75 17.23
C ARG A 4 3.78 12.81 16.14
N PHE A 5 2.63 13.11 15.57
CA PHE A 5 2.50 13.97 14.39
C PHE A 5 1.24 14.82 14.44
N ASN A 6 0.07 14.19 14.36
CA ASN A 6 -1.12 14.89 13.86
C ASN A 6 -1.69 15.94 14.84
N ARG A 7 -1.39 15.86 16.14
CA ARG A 7 -1.75 16.92 17.10
C ARG A 7 -1.11 18.28 16.75
N LYS A 8 0.02 18.28 16.03
CA LYS A 8 0.73 19.50 15.61
C LYS A 8 0.20 20.10 14.31
N PHE A 9 -0.36 19.28 13.42
CA PHE A 9 -0.71 19.67 12.05
C PHE A 9 -2.22 19.66 11.77
N GLY A 10 -3.00 18.86 12.50
CA GLY A 10 -4.47 18.89 12.46
C GLY A 10 -5.09 18.40 11.16
N TYR A 11 -4.46 17.44 10.46
CA TYR A 11 -5.03 16.86 9.23
C TYR A 11 -6.29 16.03 9.56
N PRO A 12 -7.32 16.09 8.69
CA PRO A 12 -8.56 15.38 8.92
C PRO A 12 -8.39 13.87 8.81
N TRP A 13 -9.21 13.13 9.55
CA TRP A 13 -9.33 11.68 9.45
C TRP A 13 -10.57 11.29 8.66
N VAL A 14 -10.40 10.35 7.73
CA VAL A 14 -11.50 9.70 7.02
C VAL A 14 -11.50 8.22 7.39
N PHE A 15 -12.57 7.77 8.04
CA PHE A 15 -12.80 6.37 8.37
C PHE A 15 -13.81 5.79 7.39
N LEU A 16 -13.46 4.71 6.72
CA LEU A 16 -14.31 4.00 5.76
C LEU A 16 -14.55 2.58 6.26
N ASN A 17 -15.77 2.07 6.12
CA ASN A 17 -16.13 0.71 6.49
C ASN A 17 -17.20 0.16 5.55
N ASP A 18 -17.25 -1.16 5.37
CA ASP A 18 -18.27 -1.83 4.57
C ASP A 18 -19.61 -1.94 5.30
N GLU A 19 -19.62 -1.72 6.61
CA GLU A 19 -20.82 -1.60 7.44
C GLU A 19 -20.93 -0.21 8.09
N PRO A 20 -22.15 0.25 8.44
CA PRO A 20 -22.31 1.52 9.15
C PRO A 20 -21.55 1.52 10.49
N PHE A 21 -20.68 2.52 10.69
CA PHE A 21 -20.04 2.72 11.99
C PHE A 21 -21.08 2.97 13.09
N THR A 22 -20.94 2.29 14.22
CA THR A 22 -21.80 2.48 15.39
C THR A 22 -21.58 3.84 16.03
N ASP A 23 -22.60 4.35 16.74
CA ASP A 23 -22.48 5.61 17.47
C ASP A 23 -21.44 5.53 18.60
N GLU A 24 -21.27 4.35 19.20
CA GLU A 24 -20.22 4.11 20.17
C GLU A 24 -18.83 4.30 19.56
N PHE A 25 -18.57 3.73 18.38
CA PHE A 25 -17.29 3.89 17.68
C PHE A 25 -17.02 5.37 17.38
N LYS A 26 -17.97 6.06 16.75
CA LYS A 26 -17.85 7.49 16.42
C LYS A 26 -17.61 8.33 17.67
N ARG A 27 -18.31 8.06 18.78
CA ARG A 27 -18.14 8.75 20.06
C ARG A 27 -16.73 8.52 20.64
N ARG A 28 -16.21 7.29 20.61
CA ARG A 28 -14.89 6.97 21.15
C ARG A 28 -13.76 7.57 20.34
N VAL A 29 -13.86 7.61 19.01
CA VAL A 29 -12.83 8.25 18.17
C VAL A 29 -12.81 9.76 18.35
N ARG A 30 -13.98 10.41 18.48
CA ARG A 30 -14.10 11.87 18.68
C ARG A 30 -13.38 12.42 19.90
N ILE A 31 -13.15 11.62 20.95
CA ILE A 31 -12.45 12.09 22.15
C ILE A 31 -10.93 11.92 22.07
N LEU A 32 -10.41 11.34 21.00
CA LEU A 32 -8.98 11.04 20.84
C LEU A 32 -8.22 12.11 20.05
N THR A 33 -8.91 12.98 19.32
CA THR A 33 -8.32 14.02 18.47
C THR A 33 -9.25 15.20 18.31
N ASP A 34 -8.66 16.39 18.15
CA ASP A 34 -9.36 17.63 17.79
C ASP A 34 -9.45 17.82 16.26
N ALA A 35 -8.80 16.95 15.48
CA ALA A 35 -8.84 17.02 14.02
C ALA A 35 -10.24 16.69 13.47
N PRO A 36 -10.64 17.24 12.30
CA PRO A 36 -11.92 16.92 11.69
C PRO A 36 -12.05 15.42 11.39
N LEU A 37 -13.21 14.85 11.71
CA LEU A 37 -13.50 13.42 11.54
C LEU A 37 -14.63 13.19 10.54
N HIS A 38 -14.38 12.35 9.55
CA HIS A 38 -15.37 11.91 8.56
C HIS A 38 -15.54 10.39 8.65
N PHE A 39 -16.78 9.92 8.60
CA PHE A 39 -17.12 8.49 8.65
C PHE A 39 -17.97 8.15 7.42
N GLY A 40 -17.48 7.27 6.55
CA GLY A 40 -18.12 6.88 5.30
C GLY A 40 -18.48 5.40 5.26
N LEU A 41 -19.59 5.08 4.61
CA LEU A 41 -19.98 3.72 4.25
C LEU A 41 -19.51 3.43 2.82
N ILE A 42 -18.77 2.36 2.64
CA ILE A 42 -18.29 1.93 1.34
C ILE A 42 -19.50 1.50 0.47
N PRO A 43 -19.64 2.01 -0.77
CA PRO A 43 -20.66 1.51 -1.68
C PRO A 43 -20.55 0.00 -1.88
N ALA A 44 -21.67 -0.71 -1.78
CA ALA A 44 -21.72 -2.17 -1.92
C ALA A 44 -21.08 -2.68 -3.23
N THR A 45 -21.21 -1.92 -4.32
CA THR A 45 -20.63 -2.21 -5.64
C THR A 45 -19.10 -2.15 -5.67
N HIS A 46 -18.47 -1.44 -4.72
CA HIS A 46 -17.03 -1.32 -4.59
C HIS A 46 -16.44 -2.38 -3.66
N TRP A 47 -17.25 -2.93 -2.73
CA TRP A 47 -16.78 -3.89 -1.74
C TRP A 47 -17.03 -5.35 -2.13
N TYR A 48 -18.26 -5.70 -2.50
CA TYR A 48 -18.63 -7.10 -2.66
C TYR A 48 -18.13 -7.69 -3.98
N GLN A 49 -17.93 -9.01 -3.97
CA GLN A 49 -17.53 -9.78 -5.14
C GLN A 49 -18.49 -9.54 -6.32
N PRO A 50 -17.98 -9.21 -7.51
CA PRO A 50 -18.83 -8.95 -8.67
C PRO A 50 -19.38 -10.26 -9.26
N ASP A 51 -20.55 -10.16 -9.89
CA ASP A 51 -21.35 -11.33 -10.36
C ASP A 51 -20.65 -12.18 -11.43
N TRP A 52 -19.68 -11.63 -12.14
CA TRP A 52 -18.94 -12.36 -13.19
C TRP A 52 -17.88 -13.31 -12.60
N ILE A 53 -17.61 -13.26 -11.29
CA ILE A 53 -16.76 -14.24 -10.61
C ILE A 53 -17.51 -15.55 -10.41
N ASP A 54 -16.93 -16.65 -10.92
CA ASP A 54 -17.39 -18.01 -10.63
C ASP A 54 -17.08 -18.37 -9.17
N GLU A 55 -18.12 -18.28 -8.33
CA GLU A 55 -18.01 -18.55 -6.90
C GLU A 55 -17.60 -19.99 -6.57
N LYS A 56 -17.93 -20.97 -7.42
CA LYS A 56 -17.49 -22.37 -7.20
C LYS A 56 -15.99 -22.46 -7.39
N LYS A 57 -15.47 -21.90 -8.49
CA LYS A 57 -14.04 -21.84 -8.78
C LYS A 57 -13.27 -21.06 -7.70
N ALA A 58 -13.81 -19.92 -7.25
CA ALA A 58 -13.23 -19.14 -6.16
C ALA A 58 -13.17 -19.95 -4.85
N THR A 59 -14.26 -20.63 -4.48
CA THR A 59 -14.32 -21.51 -3.31
C THR A 59 -13.28 -22.63 -3.35
N GLU A 60 -13.12 -23.29 -4.50
CA GLU A 60 -12.11 -24.34 -4.67
C GLU A 60 -10.68 -23.80 -4.48
N SER A 61 -10.40 -22.62 -5.04
CA SER A 61 -9.09 -21.99 -4.87
C SER A 61 -8.81 -21.61 -3.41
N ARG A 62 -9.80 -21.04 -2.70
CA ARG A 62 -9.73 -20.76 -1.26
C ARG A 62 -9.41 -22.01 -0.45
N ARG A 63 -10.11 -23.13 -0.72
CA ARG A 63 -9.86 -24.43 -0.06
C ARG A 63 -8.44 -24.92 -0.31
N ARG A 64 -7.97 -24.86 -1.56
CA ARG A 64 -6.60 -25.27 -1.93
C ARG A 64 -5.54 -24.42 -1.25
N MET A 65 -5.73 -23.09 -1.17
CA MET A 65 -4.80 -22.19 -0.48
C MET A 65 -4.82 -22.42 1.04
N LYS A 66 -5.99 -22.68 1.63
CA LYS A 66 -6.11 -23.01 3.07
C LYS A 66 -5.34 -24.27 3.42
N GLN A 67 -5.42 -25.31 2.58
CA GLN A 67 -4.65 -26.55 2.75
C GLN A 67 -3.13 -26.32 2.70
N LYS A 68 -2.67 -25.26 2.02
CA LYS A 68 -1.25 -24.86 1.97
C LYS A 68 -0.83 -23.95 3.13
N GLY A 69 -1.72 -23.69 4.09
CA GLY A 69 -1.43 -22.82 5.24
C GLY A 69 -1.31 -21.33 4.90
N ILE A 70 -1.89 -20.89 3.77
CA ILE A 70 -1.87 -19.48 3.38
C ILE A 70 -2.76 -18.67 4.32
N ILE A 71 -2.20 -17.61 4.93
CA ILE A 71 -2.94 -16.72 5.82
C ILE A 71 -4.11 -16.06 5.06
N TYR A 72 -5.28 -15.91 5.72
CA TYR A 72 -6.49 -15.38 5.12
C TYR A 72 -7.00 -16.12 3.86
N ALA A 73 -6.51 -17.33 3.58
CA ALA A 73 -6.83 -18.07 2.35
C ALA A 73 -8.33 -18.30 2.14
N ASP A 74 -9.09 -18.51 3.22
CA ASP A 74 -10.53 -18.73 3.19
C ASP A 74 -11.37 -17.47 3.43
N SER A 75 -10.75 -16.33 3.72
CA SER A 75 -11.46 -15.07 3.99
C SER A 75 -11.91 -14.41 2.69
N VAL A 76 -13.23 -14.27 2.53
CA VAL A 76 -13.84 -13.50 1.43
C VAL A 76 -13.70 -12.00 1.69
N SER A 77 -13.97 -11.55 2.92
CA SER A 77 -13.83 -10.13 3.29
C SER A 77 -12.40 -9.62 3.12
N TYR A 78 -11.38 -10.45 3.34
CA TYR A 78 -9.98 -10.05 3.07
C TYR A 78 -9.73 -9.79 1.58
N ARG A 79 -10.36 -10.56 0.68
CA ARG A 79 -10.26 -10.35 -0.77
C ARG A 79 -11.01 -9.09 -1.22
N ASN A 80 -12.19 -8.87 -0.64
CA ASN A 80 -12.94 -7.62 -0.83
C ASN A 80 -12.09 -6.42 -0.42
N MET A 81 -11.42 -6.50 0.73
CA MET A 81 -10.51 -5.46 1.23
C MET A 81 -9.33 -5.23 0.27
N CYS A 82 -8.64 -6.29 -0.18
CA CYS A 82 -7.53 -6.15 -1.13
C CYS A 82 -7.99 -5.51 -2.44
N ARG A 83 -9.14 -5.93 -2.99
CA ARG A 83 -9.73 -5.33 -4.18
C ARG A 83 -10.13 -3.87 -3.96
N TYR A 84 -10.77 -3.56 -2.83
CA TYR A 84 -11.21 -2.21 -2.48
C TYR A 84 -10.04 -1.24 -2.38
N ASN A 85 -8.99 -1.64 -1.67
CA ASN A 85 -7.78 -0.84 -1.55
C ASN A 85 -7.02 -0.74 -2.88
N SER A 86 -7.12 -1.74 -3.76
CA SER A 86 -6.47 -1.67 -5.08
C SER A 86 -7.17 -0.70 -6.05
N GLY A 87 -8.49 -0.57 -6.03
CA GLY A 87 -9.18 0.12 -7.14
C GLY A 87 -10.36 1.01 -6.79
N PHE A 88 -10.70 1.18 -5.51
CA PHE A 88 -11.94 1.88 -5.16
C PHE A 88 -11.82 2.92 -4.06
N PHE A 89 -10.88 2.80 -3.11
CA PHE A 89 -10.84 3.72 -1.98
C PHE A 89 -10.70 5.19 -2.43
N TYR A 90 -9.84 5.47 -3.40
CA TYR A 90 -9.59 6.82 -3.91
C TYR A 90 -10.75 7.43 -4.72
N HIS A 91 -11.79 6.63 -5.04
CA HIS A 91 -13.05 7.09 -5.62
C HIS A 91 -14.11 7.47 -4.58
N HIS A 92 -13.92 7.08 -3.32
CA HIS A 92 -14.89 7.34 -2.27
C HIS A 92 -15.15 8.86 -2.15
N GLU A 93 -16.42 9.26 -1.99
CA GLU A 93 -16.81 10.68 -2.03
C GLU A 93 -16.05 11.55 -1.01
N LEU A 94 -15.81 11.01 0.18
CA LEU A 94 -15.03 11.68 1.24
C LEU A 94 -13.56 11.88 0.90
N LEU A 95 -13.01 11.16 -0.08
CA LEU A 95 -11.61 11.28 -0.50
C LEU A 95 -11.43 12.16 -1.74
N LYS A 96 -12.49 12.48 -2.49
CA LYS A 96 -12.43 13.36 -3.67
C LYS A 96 -11.81 14.74 -3.41
N PRO A 97 -12.05 15.42 -2.27
CA PRO A 97 -11.48 16.75 -2.02
C PRO A 97 -9.97 16.75 -1.75
N TYR A 98 -9.37 15.59 -1.47
CA TYR A 98 -7.96 15.51 -1.10
C TYR A 98 -7.10 15.09 -2.29
N ARG A 99 -5.85 15.54 -2.27
CA ARG A 99 -4.79 15.10 -3.19
C ARG A 99 -3.94 14.00 -2.59
N TYR A 100 -3.46 14.18 -1.36
CA TYR A 100 -2.68 13.17 -0.65
C TYR A 100 -3.52 12.42 0.38
N TYR A 101 -3.14 11.17 0.66
CA TYR A 101 -3.65 10.40 1.80
C TYR A 101 -2.49 9.77 2.58
N TRP A 102 -2.72 9.51 3.87
CA TRP A 102 -1.85 8.67 4.70
C TRP A 102 -2.70 7.49 5.19
N ARG A 103 -2.43 6.29 4.69
CA ARG A 103 -3.08 5.06 5.16
C ARG A 103 -2.57 4.67 6.54
N VAL A 104 -3.50 4.42 7.45
CA VAL A 104 -3.23 3.99 8.83
C VAL A 104 -4.16 2.83 9.16
N GLU A 105 -3.58 1.67 9.44
CA GLU A 105 -4.31 0.48 9.90
C GLU A 105 -4.45 0.47 11.44
N PRO A 106 -5.39 -0.33 11.98
CA PRO A 106 -5.41 -0.66 13.41
C PRO A 106 -4.11 -1.31 13.89
N ASP A 107 -3.87 -1.25 15.21
CA ASP A 107 -2.75 -1.93 15.89
C ASP A 107 -1.33 -1.59 15.38
N VAL A 108 -1.18 -0.43 14.73
CA VAL A 108 0.12 0.13 14.34
C VAL A 108 0.79 0.90 15.48
N LYS A 109 2.12 1.04 15.40
CA LYS A 109 2.88 1.95 16.27
C LYS A 109 3.70 2.94 15.44
N PHE A 110 3.65 4.20 15.86
CA PHE A 110 4.56 5.25 15.41
C PHE A 110 5.51 5.56 16.55
N PHE A 111 6.82 5.39 16.32
CA PHE A 111 7.83 5.44 17.38
C PHE A 111 8.48 6.81 17.52
N CYS A 112 8.51 7.59 16.45
CA CYS A 112 9.27 8.83 16.37
C CYS A 112 8.33 10.02 16.28
N ASP A 113 8.70 11.11 16.94
CA ASP A 113 8.08 12.41 16.78
C ASP A 113 8.43 12.99 15.41
N LEU A 114 7.42 13.53 14.73
CA LEU A 114 7.57 14.27 13.47
C LEU A 114 7.34 15.75 13.75
N ASP A 115 8.38 16.55 13.52
CA ASP A 115 8.39 18.02 13.70
C ASP A 115 8.30 18.76 12.35
N TYR A 116 8.02 18.04 11.27
CA TYR A 116 7.76 18.56 9.93
C TYR A 116 6.50 17.90 9.37
N ASP A 117 6.02 18.44 8.25
CA ASP A 117 4.81 18.00 7.57
C ASP A 117 5.16 17.04 6.41
N PRO A 118 4.87 15.73 6.52
CA PRO A 118 5.17 14.76 5.47
C PRO A 118 4.37 15.00 4.19
N PHE A 119 3.13 15.52 4.27
CA PHE A 119 2.34 15.81 3.08
C PHE A 119 2.96 16.96 2.30
N LYS A 120 3.34 18.02 3.00
CA LYS A 120 4.05 19.15 2.40
C LYS A 120 5.41 18.74 1.84
N PHE A 121 6.15 17.87 2.53
CA PHE A 121 7.39 17.30 2.00
C PHE A 121 7.14 16.56 0.67
N MET A 122 6.11 15.71 0.62
CA MET A 122 5.77 14.97 -0.60
C MET A 122 5.43 15.92 -1.75
N GLU A 123 4.62 16.95 -1.49
CA GLU A 123 4.25 17.96 -2.48
C GLU A 123 5.45 18.77 -2.98
N GLU A 124 6.22 19.38 -2.07
CA GLU A 124 7.36 20.26 -2.40
C GLU A 124 8.49 19.52 -3.12
N ASN A 125 8.60 18.20 -2.92
CA ASN A 125 9.63 17.35 -3.52
C ASN A 125 9.10 16.47 -4.66
N ASN A 126 7.90 16.75 -5.16
CA ASN A 126 7.26 16.03 -6.28
C ASN A 126 7.20 14.50 -6.10
N LYS A 127 6.97 14.05 -4.87
CA LYS A 127 6.82 12.62 -4.55
C LYS A 127 5.38 12.20 -4.70
N VAL A 128 5.18 11.01 -5.26
CA VAL A 128 3.84 10.45 -5.56
C VAL A 128 3.51 9.23 -4.74
N TYR A 129 4.51 8.48 -4.27
CA TYR A 129 4.30 7.30 -3.44
C TYR A 129 5.42 7.15 -2.43
N SER A 130 5.09 6.78 -1.20
CA SER A 130 6.08 6.55 -0.17
C SER A 130 5.72 5.42 0.78
N PHE A 131 6.74 4.89 1.43
CA PHE A 131 6.63 3.72 2.30
C PHE A 131 7.65 3.78 3.45
N THR A 132 7.43 2.93 4.45
CA THR A 132 8.38 2.67 5.55
C THR A 132 8.90 1.24 5.56
N ILE A 133 8.17 0.27 5.00
CA ILE A 133 8.58 -1.14 4.95
C ILE A 133 8.39 -1.68 3.53
N SER A 134 9.33 -2.48 3.06
CA SER A 134 9.20 -3.25 1.82
C SER A 134 9.64 -4.70 2.05
N LEU A 135 8.93 -5.66 1.46
CA LEU A 135 9.15 -7.08 1.69
C LEU A 135 8.82 -7.93 0.47
N LEU A 136 9.18 -9.21 0.53
CA LEU A 136 8.78 -10.22 -0.44
C LEU A 136 7.34 -10.68 -0.20
N GLU A 137 6.54 -10.72 -1.26
CA GLU A 137 5.22 -11.37 -1.25
C GLU A 137 5.36 -12.90 -1.28
N TRP A 138 4.34 -13.59 -0.80
CA TRP A 138 4.21 -15.02 -0.96
C TRP A 138 3.68 -15.35 -2.37
N GLU A 139 4.56 -15.85 -3.25
CA GLU A 139 4.27 -16.19 -4.65
C GLU A 139 2.96 -17.00 -4.84
N ALA A 140 2.64 -17.91 -3.91
CA ALA A 140 1.45 -18.75 -3.98
C ALA A 140 0.12 -17.95 -3.94
N THR A 141 0.17 -16.67 -3.61
CA THR A 141 -0.99 -15.76 -3.51
C THR A 141 -1.20 -14.95 -4.80
N ILE A 142 -0.19 -14.90 -5.67
CA ILE A 142 -0.09 -14.04 -6.85
C ILE A 142 0.51 -14.77 -8.06
N SER A 143 0.25 -16.07 -8.19
CA SER A 143 0.85 -16.94 -9.20
C SER A 143 0.67 -16.49 -10.65
N THR A 144 -0.40 -15.75 -10.95
CA THR A 144 -0.65 -15.21 -12.29
C THR A 144 -0.59 -13.70 -12.39
N LEU A 145 -0.30 -12.99 -11.29
CA LEU A 145 -0.26 -11.53 -11.26
C LEU A 145 0.75 -10.97 -12.25
N TRP A 146 2.01 -11.44 -12.21
CA TRP A 146 3.04 -10.92 -13.11
C TRP A 146 2.71 -11.14 -14.58
N LYS A 147 2.08 -12.27 -14.90
CA LYS A 147 1.63 -12.55 -16.27
C LYS A 147 0.61 -11.50 -16.71
N ALA A 148 -0.40 -11.21 -15.90
CA ALA A 148 -1.40 -10.17 -16.19
C ALA A 148 -0.76 -8.78 -16.32
N VAL A 149 0.22 -8.46 -15.47
CA VAL A 149 1.00 -7.21 -15.57
C VAL A 149 1.75 -7.13 -16.90
N THR A 150 2.47 -8.18 -17.30
CA THR A 150 3.20 -8.21 -18.57
C THR A 150 2.28 -8.15 -19.79
N GLU A 151 1.09 -8.76 -19.72
CA GLU A 151 0.06 -8.66 -20.76
C GLU A 151 -0.38 -7.20 -20.93
N PHE A 152 -0.66 -6.50 -19.82
CA PHE A 152 -1.06 -5.09 -19.84
C PHE A 152 0.05 -4.17 -20.38
N THR A 153 1.27 -4.28 -19.85
CA THR A 153 2.36 -3.35 -20.22
C THR A 153 2.87 -3.57 -21.63
N THR A 154 2.76 -4.79 -22.16
CA THR A 154 3.06 -5.09 -23.57
C THR A 154 2.01 -4.47 -24.50
N ALA A 155 0.74 -4.46 -24.10
CA ALA A 155 -0.34 -3.83 -24.87
C ALA A 155 -0.31 -2.29 -24.73
N ASN A 156 0.16 -1.77 -23.60
CA ASN A 156 0.15 -0.35 -23.26
C ASN A 156 1.54 0.19 -22.88
N PRO A 157 2.54 0.11 -23.77
CA PRO A 157 3.90 0.59 -23.46
C PRO A 157 3.95 2.09 -23.18
N GLN A 158 2.97 2.88 -23.64
CA GLN A 158 2.87 4.32 -23.42
C GLN A 158 2.71 4.72 -21.94
N TYR A 159 2.24 3.81 -21.08
CA TYR A 159 2.09 4.08 -19.66
C TYR A 159 3.35 3.82 -18.84
N LEU A 160 4.38 3.20 -19.43
CA LEU A 160 5.65 2.97 -18.75
C LEU A 160 6.44 4.27 -18.67
N ALA A 161 6.79 4.70 -17.45
CA ALA A 161 7.70 5.81 -17.27
C ALA A 161 9.12 5.42 -17.73
N GLU A 162 9.83 6.32 -18.40
CA GLU A 162 11.16 6.05 -18.98
C GLU A 162 12.20 5.68 -17.90
N ASP A 163 12.24 6.42 -16.79
CA ASP A 163 13.11 6.16 -15.63
C ASP A 163 12.31 5.57 -14.45
N ASN A 164 11.54 4.52 -14.74
CA ASN A 164 10.73 3.82 -13.73
C ASN A 164 11.59 2.97 -12.77
N ALA A 165 10.95 2.36 -11.78
CA ALA A 165 11.57 1.52 -10.77
C ALA A 165 11.47 0.01 -11.08
N LEU A 166 11.50 -0.41 -12.35
CA LEU A 166 11.45 -1.83 -12.74
C LEU A 166 12.50 -2.68 -12.02
N GLY A 167 13.69 -2.13 -11.77
CA GLY A 167 14.77 -2.82 -11.03
C GLY A 167 14.42 -3.16 -9.58
N PHE A 168 13.41 -2.53 -8.98
CA PHE A 168 12.92 -2.88 -7.64
C PHE A 168 12.07 -4.16 -7.68
N ILE A 169 11.22 -4.30 -8.69
CA ILE A 169 10.27 -5.42 -8.83
C ILE A 169 10.78 -6.56 -9.73
N SER A 170 11.89 -6.39 -10.44
CA SER A 170 12.44 -7.43 -11.31
C SER A 170 13.96 -7.41 -11.37
N ASP A 171 14.57 -8.56 -11.08
CA ASP A 171 16.03 -8.74 -11.11
C ASP A 171 16.55 -9.05 -12.54
N ASN A 172 15.66 -9.14 -13.55
CA ASN A 172 16.01 -9.60 -14.91
C ASN A 172 15.27 -8.82 -16.01
N GLY A 173 15.11 -7.50 -15.82
CA GLY A 173 14.56 -6.61 -16.85
C GLY A 173 13.10 -6.87 -17.19
N GLY A 174 12.31 -7.35 -16.23
CA GLY A 174 10.86 -7.57 -16.38
C GLY A 174 10.46 -8.99 -16.78
N VAL A 175 11.41 -9.90 -17.01
CA VAL A 175 11.08 -11.29 -17.39
C VAL A 175 10.36 -12.02 -16.25
N LYS A 176 10.73 -11.76 -15.00
CA LYS A 176 10.05 -12.30 -13.80
C LYS A 176 9.88 -11.25 -12.73
N TYR A 177 8.78 -11.36 -11.99
CA TYR A 177 8.59 -10.65 -10.72
C TYR A 177 9.51 -11.25 -9.66
N ASN A 178 10.27 -10.41 -8.96
CA ASN A 178 11.11 -10.83 -7.83
C ASN A 178 10.35 -10.87 -6.49
N LEU A 179 9.03 -10.60 -6.52
CA LEU A 179 8.10 -10.57 -5.39
C LEU A 179 8.21 -9.35 -4.47
N CYS A 180 9.11 -8.41 -4.74
CA CYS A 180 9.27 -7.22 -3.91
C CYS A 180 8.12 -6.23 -4.06
N HIS A 181 7.60 -5.79 -2.92
CA HIS A 181 6.56 -4.78 -2.84
C HIS A 181 6.76 -3.89 -1.60
N PHE A 182 6.22 -2.68 -1.66
CA PHE A 182 6.03 -1.78 -0.54
C PHE A 182 4.84 -2.24 0.30
N TRP A 183 4.95 -2.16 1.62
CA TRP A 183 3.94 -2.71 2.52
C TRP A 183 2.82 -1.71 2.78
N SER A 184 1.71 -1.87 2.07
CA SER A 184 0.65 -0.85 1.91
C SER A 184 -0.13 -0.45 3.16
N ASN A 185 0.03 -1.12 4.30
CA ASN A 185 -0.60 -0.67 5.56
C ASN A 185 -0.04 0.69 6.04
N PHE A 186 1.16 1.04 5.59
CA PHE A 186 1.67 2.41 5.61
C PHE A 186 1.86 2.87 4.17
N GLU A 187 1.16 3.93 3.77
CA GLU A 187 1.38 4.64 2.52
C GLU A 187 1.09 6.11 2.73
N ILE A 188 2.01 7.00 2.33
CA ILE A 188 1.68 8.41 2.04
C ILE A 188 1.84 8.58 0.55
N ALA A 189 0.76 8.85 -0.16
CA ALA A 189 0.77 8.88 -1.63
C ALA A 189 -0.17 9.94 -2.19
N ASP A 190 0.18 10.41 -3.39
CA ASP A 190 -0.64 11.30 -4.21
C ASP A 190 -1.74 10.45 -4.89
N MET A 191 -3.00 10.74 -4.60
CA MET A 191 -4.14 10.05 -5.20
C MET A 191 -4.23 10.28 -6.70
N GLU A 192 -3.57 11.29 -7.26
CA GLU A 192 -3.49 11.45 -8.72
C GLU A 192 -2.71 10.31 -9.39
N LEU A 193 -1.85 9.58 -8.66
CA LEU A 193 -1.27 8.33 -9.16
C LEU A 193 -2.37 7.30 -9.44
N TRP A 194 -3.30 7.13 -8.50
CA TRP A 194 -4.39 6.15 -8.60
C TRP A 194 -5.52 6.60 -9.53
N ARG A 195 -5.77 7.91 -9.62
CA ARG A 195 -6.76 8.50 -10.52
C ARG A 195 -6.26 8.66 -11.96
N SER A 196 -4.98 8.37 -12.21
CA SER A 196 -4.40 8.45 -13.54
C SER A 196 -5.01 7.42 -14.48
N GLU A 197 -5.13 7.77 -15.76
CA GLU A 197 -5.61 6.85 -16.81
C GLU A 197 -4.82 5.52 -16.81
N ALA A 198 -3.50 5.60 -16.67
CA ALA A 198 -2.62 4.44 -16.59
C ALA A 198 -3.02 3.47 -15.47
N TYR A 199 -3.29 3.99 -14.26
CA TYR A 199 -3.67 3.15 -13.13
C TYR A 199 -5.08 2.61 -13.25
N GLU A 200 -6.03 3.43 -13.70
CA GLU A 200 -7.42 3.01 -13.92
C GLU A 200 -7.49 1.85 -14.92
N GLU A 201 -6.84 1.98 -16.08
CA GLU A 201 -6.82 0.92 -17.08
C GLU A 201 -6.07 -0.32 -16.59
N PHE A 202 -4.99 -0.15 -15.83
CA PHE A 202 -4.24 -1.23 -15.22
C PHE A 202 -5.09 -2.01 -14.22
N PHE A 203 -5.75 -1.31 -13.29
CA PHE A 203 -6.64 -1.92 -12.31
C PHE A 203 -7.79 -2.65 -13.01
N MET A 204 -8.43 -2.04 -14.00
CA MET A 204 -9.52 -2.67 -14.75
C MET A 204 -9.04 -3.92 -15.53
N HIS A 205 -7.83 -3.90 -16.07
CA HIS A 205 -7.21 -5.07 -16.67
C HIS A 205 -7.03 -6.20 -15.64
N LEU A 206 -6.46 -5.90 -14.47
CA LEU A 206 -6.26 -6.87 -13.40
C LEU A 206 -7.58 -7.41 -12.84
N GLU A 207 -8.55 -6.52 -12.59
CA GLU A 207 -9.91 -6.86 -12.18
C GLU A 207 -10.50 -7.88 -13.15
N SER A 208 -10.39 -7.67 -14.47
CA SER A 208 -10.95 -8.60 -15.48
C SER A 208 -10.39 -10.04 -15.41
N LYS A 209 -9.22 -10.24 -14.78
CA LYS A 209 -8.61 -11.58 -14.61
C LYS A 209 -9.19 -12.36 -13.44
N GLY A 210 -9.85 -11.68 -12.49
CA GLY A 210 -10.42 -12.28 -11.28
C GLY A 210 -9.39 -12.76 -10.26
N GLY A 211 -8.13 -12.32 -10.37
CA GLY A 211 -7.05 -12.76 -9.49
C GLY A 211 -7.27 -12.41 -8.01
N PHE A 212 -8.03 -11.37 -7.71
CA PHE A 212 -8.48 -11.06 -6.33
C PHE A 212 -9.26 -12.22 -5.69
N TYR A 213 -10.04 -12.98 -6.47
CA TYR A 213 -10.93 -14.03 -5.96
C TYR A 213 -10.48 -15.45 -6.32
N TYR A 214 -9.93 -15.65 -7.51
CA TYR A 214 -9.35 -16.94 -7.93
C TYR A 214 -7.96 -17.18 -7.35
N GLU A 215 -7.26 -16.13 -6.92
CA GLU A 215 -6.04 -16.19 -6.11
C GLU A 215 -6.27 -15.39 -4.81
N ARG A 216 -5.26 -14.62 -4.38
CA ARG A 216 -5.35 -13.73 -3.23
C ARG A 216 -4.47 -12.50 -3.44
N TRP A 217 -4.63 -11.86 -4.61
CA TRP A 217 -3.88 -10.65 -4.96
C TRP A 217 -4.13 -9.57 -3.91
N GLY A 218 -3.05 -9.16 -3.23
CA GLY A 218 -3.07 -8.06 -2.29
C GLY A 218 -2.98 -6.71 -3.01
N ASP A 219 -3.51 -5.67 -2.38
CA ASP A 219 -3.31 -4.29 -2.81
C ASP A 219 -1.83 -3.89 -2.76
N ALA A 220 -1.06 -4.37 -1.77
CA ALA A 220 0.35 -4.06 -1.63
C ALA A 220 1.21 -4.37 -2.88
N PRO A 221 1.21 -5.61 -3.44
CA PRO A 221 1.92 -5.88 -4.69
C PRO A 221 1.32 -5.12 -5.89
N ILE A 222 0.02 -4.86 -5.94
CA ILE A 222 -0.60 -4.12 -7.05
C ILE A 222 -0.16 -2.66 -7.06
N HIS A 223 -0.28 -1.96 -5.92
CA HIS A 223 0.20 -0.58 -5.75
C HIS A 223 1.68 -0.46 -6.05
N SER A 224 2.47 -1.42 -5.57
CA SER A 224 3.92 -1.42 -5.76
C SER A 224 4.31 -1.59 -7.22
N ILE A 225 3.66 -2.50 -7.94
CA ILE A 225 3.93 -2.72 -9.37
C ILE A 225 3.52 -1.48 -10.16
N ALA A 226 2.34 -0.91 -9.90
CA ALA A 226 1.90 0.30 -10.58
C ALA A 226 2.83 1.50 -10.31
N ALA A 227 3.13 1.79 -9.04
CA ALA A 227 4.04 2.87 -8.66
C ALA A 227 5.44 2.66 -9.27
N ALA A 228 5.92 1.41 -9.32
CA ALA A 228 7.23 1.11 -9.88
C ALA A 228 7.29 1.17 -11.41
N LEU A 229 6.17 1.08 -12.13
CA LEU A 229 6.13 1.09 -13.60
C LEU A 229 5.66 2.43 -14.18
N PHE A 230 4.68 3.08 -13.54
CA PHE A 230 3.98 4.26 -14.08
C PHE A 230 4.51 5.58 -13.52
N ALA A 231 5.26 5.56 -12.42
CA ALA A 231 5.97 6.72 -11.91
C ALA A 231 7.47 6.62 -12.20
N ARG A 232 8.16 7.77 -12.25
CA ARG A 232 9.62 7.77 -12.23
C ARG A 232 10.11 7.34 -10.85
N LYS A 233 11.23 6.62 -10.80
CA LYS A 233 11.82 6.13 -9.54
C LYS A 233 12.11 7.26 -8.55
N ASP A 234 12.47 8.45 -9.04
CA ASP A 234 12.74 9.64 -8.21
C ASP A 234 11.48 10.22 -7.54
N GLN A 235 10.27 9.82 -7.95
CA GLN A 235 9.02 10.19 -7.31
C GLN A 235 8.59 9.22 -6.20
N LEU A 236 9.31 8.10 -6.04
CA LEU A 236 9.12 7.15 -4.94
C LEU A 236 9.99 7.58 -3.74
N HIS A 237 9.47 7.45 -2.53
CA HIS A 237 10.18 7.88 -1.33
C HIS A 237 10.15 6.85 -0.20
N PHE A 238 11.32 6.55 0.35
CA PHE A 238 11.44 5.80 1.59
C PHE A 238 11.56 6.78 2.76
N PHE A 239 10.57 6.76 3.65
CA PHE A 239 10.60 7.57 4.87
C PHE A 239 11.48 6.90 5.93
N SER A 240 12.80 7.13 5.85
CA SER A 240 13.80 6.56 6.76
C SER A 240 13.70 7.07 8.21
N ASP A 241 12.99 8.17 8.44
CA ASP A 241 12.85 8.82 9.72
C ASP A 241 11.49 8.58 10.41
N ILE A 242 10.53 7.94 9.73
CA ILE A 242 9.23 7.60 10.31
C ILE A 242 9.27 6.18 10.90
N GLY A 243 9.69 6.05 12.15
CA GLY A 243 9.67 4.76 12.84
C GLY A 243 8.25 4.18 12.96
N TYR A 244 8.06 2.98 12.42
CA TYR A 244 6.75 2.37 12.21
C TYR A 244 6.77 0.87 12.48
N LYS A 245 5.70 0.34 13.07
CA LYS A 245 5.46 -1.10 13.20
C LYS A 245 4.02 -1.46 12.93
N HIS A 246 3.85 -2.58 12.25
CA HIS A 246 2.58 -3.28 12.12
C HIS A 246 2.88 -4.77 12.30
N GLU A 247 2.10 -5.46 13.14
CA GLU A 247 2.31 -6.89 13.46
C GLU A 247 3.77 -7.20 13.90
N TRP A 248 4.48 -8.02 13.13
CA TRP A 248 5.83 -8.51 13.42
C TRP A 248 6.93 -7.70 12.75
N PHE A 249 6.60 -6.81 11.81
CA PHE A 249 7.59 -6.05 11.05
C PHE A 249 7.67 -4.61 11.56
N GLN A 250 8.90 -4.15 11.73
CA GLN A 250 9.22 -2.84 12.27
C GLN A 250 10.29 -2.19 11.42
N HIS A 251 10.08 -0.93 11.05
CA HIS A 251 11.14 -0.03 10.61
C HIS A 251 11.47 0.90 11.79
N CYS A 252 12.75 0.93 12.18
CA CYS A 252 13.25 1.85 13.20
C CYS A 252 14.41 2.67 12.62
N PRO A 253 14.33 4.01 12.64
CA PRO A 253 15.42 4.88 12.20
C PRO A 253 16.71 4.62 12.98
N LYS A 254 17.85 5.03 12.43
CA LYS A 254 19.17 4.91 13.07
C LYS A 254 19.89 6.25 13.19
N GLY A 255 20.87 6.31 14.09
CA GLY A 255 21.77 7.46 14.25
C GLY A 255 21.04 8.78 14.49
N LYS A 256 21.40 9.83 13.73
CA LYS A 256 20.86 11.18 13.94
C LYS A 256 19.35 11.27 13.70
N GLU A 257 18.79 10.47 12.79
CA GLU A 257 17.34 10.47 12.55
C GLU A 257 16.60 9.91 13.76
N TRP A 258 17.12 8.85 14.36
CA TRP A 258 16.58 8.25 15.57
C TRP A 258 16.60 9.22 16.76
N GLU A 259 17.73 9.90 16.96
CA GLU A 259 17.89 10.91 18.02
C GLU A 259 16.97 12.11 17.80
N ARG A 260 16.94 12.67 16.58
CA ARG A 260 16.11 13.81 16.21
C ARG A 260 14.62 13.52 16.40
N GLY A 261 14.19 12.34 15.94
CA GLY A 261 12.82 11.87 16.08
C GLY A 261 12.46 11.41 17.49
N LYS A 262 13.40 11.45 18.46
CA LYS A 262 13.19 10.97 19.84
C LYS A 262 12.54 9.59 19.86
N CYS A 263 13.00 8.72 18.96
CA CYS A 263 12.33 7.47 18.65
C CYS A 263 12.32 6.53 19.85
N SER A 264 11.17 5.90 20.11
CA SER A 264 11.03 4.95 21.22
C SER A 264 11.30 3.49 20.85
N CYS A 265 11.64 3.18 19.59
CA CYS A 265 12.02 1.84 19.14
C CYS A 265 13.51 1.57 19.36
N ASP A 266 13.89 0.30 19.46
CA ASP A 266 15.29 -0.13 19.43
C ASP A 266 15.81 -0.07 17.99
N PRO A 267 16.85 0.73 17.68
CA PRO A 267 17.45 0.80 16.33
C PRO A 267 17.87 -0.56 15.77
N GLU A 268 18.21 -1.54 16.62
CA GLU A 268 18.62 -2.87 16.17
C GLU A 268 17.43 -3.79 15.85
N ASP A 269 16.23 -3.45 16.30
CA ASP A 269 14.99 -4.13 15.95
C ASP A 269 14.36 -3.51 14.68
N THR A 270 15.06 -3.67 13.55
CA THR A 270 14.55 -3.25 12.23
C THR A 270 14.47 -4.41 11.25
N PHE A 271 13.42 -4.40 10.42
CA PHE A 271 13.19 -5.35 9.34
C PHE A 271 14.01 -5.01 8.09
N ASP A 272 14.42 -3.75 7.92
CA ASP A 272 15.05 -3.19 6.73
C ASP A 272 16.19 -4.03 6.14
N PHE A 273 16.99 -4.66 7.00
CA PHE A 273 18.17 -5.45 6.62
C PHE A 273 17.97 -6.96 6.73
N ARG A 274 16.75 -7.42 6.99
CA ARG A 274 16.41 -8.85 7.01
C ARG A 274 16.36 -9.41 5.59
N LYS A 275 16.58 -10.73 5.46
CA LYS A 275 16.63 -11.42 4.14
C LYS A 275 15.39 -11.19 3.27
N ASN A 276 14.21 -11.08 3.90
CA ASN A 276 12.95 -10.91 3.19
C ASN A 276 12.57 -9.43 2.98
N SER A 277 13.42 -8.49 3.39
CA SER A 277 13.24 -7.06 3.08
C SER A 277 13.67 -6.77 1.65
N CYS A 278 13.00 -5.81 1.04
CA CYS A 278 13.30 -5.32 -0.30
C CYS A 278 13.98 -3.95 -0.30
N LEU A 279 14.29 -3.37 0.86
CA LEU A 279 14.86 -2.03 0.95
C LEU A 279 16.22 -1.92 0.23
N LYS A 280 17.04 -2.98 0.30
CA LYS A 280 18.32 -3.02 -0.44
C LYS A 280 18.12 -2.87 -1.95
N ARG A 281 17.07 -3.50 -2.52
CA ARG A 281 16.76 -3.37 -3.95
C ARG A 281 16.28 -1.98 -4.29
N PHE A 282 15.47 -1.37 -3.41
CA PHE A 282 15.02 0.01 -3.59
C PHE A 282 16.20 0.99 -3.60
N ASN A 283 17.12 0.89 -2.63
CA ASN A 283 18.28 1.77 -2.55
C ASN A 283 19.21 1.63 -3.77
N ALA A 284 19.37 0.40 -4.29
CA ALA A 284 20.19 0.13 -5.47
C ALA A 284 19.69 0.83 -6.75
N LEU A 285 18.44 1.31 -6.79
CA LEU A 285 17.93 2.11 -7.91
C LEU A 285 18.61 3.48 -8.08
N PHE A 286 19.18 4.00 -6.98
CA PHE A 286 19.77 5.34 -6.90
C PHE A 286 21.29 5.31 -6.77
N GLU A 287 21.87 4.12 -6.62
CA GLU A 287 23.31 3.93 -6.74
C GLU A 287 23.66 4.07 -8.23
N SER A 288 24.50 5.05 -8.57
CA SER A 288 25.04 5.17 -9.92
C SER A 288 25.72 3.85 -10.29
N SER A 289 25.31 3.25 -11.41
CA SER A 289 25.99 2.06 -11.94
C SER A 289 27.50 2.36 -12.02
N PRO A 290 28.37 1.46 -11.50
CA PRO A 290 29.81 1.66 -11.60
C PRO A 290 30.29 1.81 -13.04
#